data_AF-A0A4U9WNT9-F1
#
_entry.id   AF-A0A4U9WNT9-F1
#
_cell.length_a   1.000
_cell.length_b   1.000
_cell.length_c   1.000
_cell.angle_alpha   90.00
_cell.angle_beta   90.00
_cell.angle_gamma   90.00
#
_symmetry.space_group_name_H-M   'P 1'
#
loop_
_entity.id
_entity.type
_entity.pdbx_description
1 polymer ?
#
loop_
_entity_poly.entity_id
_entity_poly.type
_entity_poly.pdbx_seq_one_letter_code
_entity_poly.pdbx_strand_id
1 'polypeptide(L)'
;MKLLNTLVCIIGLTTFSAAAALVNPTHLDALYQKITLANKTELGLIHIYSEYPDYRWVKDPSRGVSAIDDVARAVVFYQRQYQSNGSAADLEKVKSLVQFILHQRADNGYFYNFIYPDHSINKTYKTSVAEPNWWTWRALWALTEAYPTLAKTDATLAKKCMKPFSPPPMSFIKTLTSSRPAVKKTVSRSLSGYRRPQAIRRAYC
;
A
#
# COMPACT_ATOMS: atom_id res chain seq x y z
N MET A 1 39.36 43.96 40.71
CA MET A 1 38.01 44.50 40.44
C MET A 1 37.64 44.20 38.99
N LYS A 2 36.70 43.26 38.82
CA LYS A 2 35.77 42.98 37.71
C LYS A 2 36.15 43.38 36.27
N LEU A 3 36.63 42.40 35.51
CA LEU A 3 36.45 42.31 34.05
C LEU A 3 35.04 41.73 33.81
N LEU A 4 34.10 42.56 33.36
CA LEU A 4 32.76 42.15 32.96
C LEU A 4 32.75 42.06 31.43
N ASN A 5 33.03 40.88 30.88
CA ASN A 5 32.88 40.64 29.45
C ASN A 5 31.39 40.59 29.09
N THR A 6 30.98 41.56 28.29
CA THR A 6 29.64 41.73 27.75
C THR A 6 29.25 40.52 26.90
N LEU A 7 28.38 39.69 27.46
CA LEU A 7 27.59 38.70 26.75
C LEU A 7 26.58 39.44 25.85
N VAL A 8 26.79 39.46 24.54
CA VAL A 8 25.73 39.84 23.59
C VAL A 8 25.25 38.59 22.87
N CYS A 9 24.08 38.15 23.32
CA CYS A 9 23.15 37.24 22.67
C CYS A 9 23.04 37.48 21.16
N ILE A 10 23.55 36.55 20.36
CA ILE A 10 22.94 36.22 19.07
C ILE A 10 22.93 34.69 18.95
N ILE A 11 22.17 34.04 19.85
CA ILE A 11 21.57 32.76 19.48
C ILE A 11 20.27 33.17 18.81
N GLY A 12 20.35 33.42 17.51
CA GLY A 12 19.16 33.48 16.67
C GLY A 12 18.47 32.12 16.80
N LEU A 13 17.46 32.05 17.67
CA LEU A 13 16.45 31.01 17.63
C LEU A 13 15.77 31.16 16.27
N THR A 14 16.33 30.52 15.26
CA THR A 14 15.56 30.13 14.09
C THR A 14 14.56 29.10 14.59
N THR A 15 13.42 29.58 15.08
CA THR A 15 12.22 28.76 15.16
C THR A 15 11.93 28.33 13.73
N PHE A 16 12.44 27.17 13.33
CA PHE A 16 11.90 26.44 12.21
C PHE A 16 10.44 26.21 12.56
N SER A 17 9.57 27.04 11.97
CA SER A 17 8.15 26.72 11.92
C SER A 17 8.09 25.36 11.27
N ALA A 18 7.79 24.32 12.04
CA ALA A 18 7.49 23.01 11.49
C ALA A 18 6.33 23.24 10.52
N ALA A 19 6.61 23.15 9.22
CA ALA A 19 5.59 23.27 8.21
C ALA A 19 4.49 22.26 8.59
N ALA A 20 3.25 22.73 8.72
CA ALA A 20 2.14 21.86 9.09
C ALA A 20 2.15 20.64 8.16
N ALA A 21 2.17 19.43 8.73
CA ALA A 21 2.18 18.21 7.94
C ALA A 21 0.92 18.18 7.07
N LEU A 22 1.09 18.14 5.74
CA LEU A 22 -0.03 18.09 4.79
C LEU A 22 -0.87 16.81 4.93
N VAL A 23 -0.33 15.80 5.62
CA VAL A 23 -0.97 14.50 5.83
C VAL A 23 -1.00 14.20 7.32
N ASN A 24 -2.19 13.87 7.83
CA ASN A 24 -2.40 13.44 9.20
C ASN A 24 -2.68 11.92 9.23
N PRO A 25 -1.73 11.07 9.69
CA PRO A 25 -1.92 9.63 9.77
C PRO A 25 -2.61 9.16 11.06
N THR A 26 -2.95 10.05 12.01
CA THR A 26 -3.32 9.66 13.39
C THR A 26 -4.45 8.64 13.47
N HIS A 27 -5.51 8.80 12.66
CA HIS A 27 -6.60 7.82 12.68
C HIS A 27 -6.19 6.47 12.08
N LEU A 28 -5.42 6.47 10.99
CA LEU A 28 -4.91 5.22 10.40
C LEU A 28 -3.95 4.51 11.37
N ASP A 29 -3.12 5.28 12.07
CA ASP A 29 -2.22 4.77 13.10
C ASP A 29 -2.98 4.18 14.29
N ALA A 30 -4.12 4.75 14.67
CA ALA A 30 -4.99 4.20 15.71
C ALA A 30 -5.66 2.87 15.30
N LEU A 31 -5.81 2.62 13.99
CA LEU A 31 -6.31 1.35 13.45
C LEU A 31 -5.19 0.32 13.21
N TYR A 32 -3.93 0.73 13.26
CA TYR A 32 -2.79 -0.16 13.08
C TYR A 32 -2.54 -0.97 14.36
N GLN A 33 -2.41 -2.28 14.21
CA GLN A 33 -2.00 -3.18 15.28
C GLN A 33 -0.91 -4.12 14.80
N LYS A 34 0.19 -4.22 15.55
CA LYS A 34 1.20 -5.25 15.35
C LYS A 34 0.85 -6.48 16.20
N ILE A 35 0.85 -7.66 15.60
CA ILE A 35 0.62 -8.94 16.28
C ILE A 35 1.79 -9.91 16.03
N THR A 36 1.92 -10.90 16.89
CA THR A 36 2.87 -12.00 16.73
C THR A 36 2.11 -13.32 16.73
N LEU A 37 2.29 -14.10 15.65
CA LEU A 37 1.71 -15.44 15.55
C LEU A 37 2.47 -16.45 16.40
N ALA A 38 1.89 -17.63 16.63
CA ALA A 38 2.53 -18.72 17.37
C ALA A 38 3.91 -19.12 16.80
N ASN A 39 4.09 -19.02 15.48
CA ASN A 39 5.37 -19.30 14.81
C ASN A 39 6.37 -18.11 14.84
N LYS A 40 6.12 -17.09 15.68
CA LYS A 40 6.92 -15.85 15.82
C LYS A 40 6.92 -14.93 14.60
N THR A 41 6.05 -15.17 13.61
CA THR A 41 5.87 -14.22 12.51
C THR A 41 5.15 -12.99 13.02
N GLU A 42 5.72 -11.82 12.80
CA GLU A 42 5.06 -10.55 13.09
C GLU A 42 4.22 -10.09 11.89
N LEU A 43 2.96 -9.74 12.15
CA LEU A 43 2.04 -9.18 11.16
C LEU A 43 1.58 -7.78 11.59
N GLY A 44 1.34 -6.91 10.61
CA GLY A 44 0.65 -5.64 10.79
C GLY A 44 -0.79 -5.78 10.32
N LEU A 45 -1.74 -5.36 11.15
CA LEU A 45 -3.17 -5.32 10.84
C LEU A 45 -3.60 -3.86 10.68
N ILE A 46 -4.64 -3.67 9.88
CA ILE A 46 -5.43 -2.43 9.87
C ILE A 46 -6.85 -2.82 10.19
N HIS A 47 -7.37 -2.35 11.32
CA HIS A 47 -8.72 -2.66 11.72
C HIS A 47 -9.74 -2.04 10.75
N ILE A 48 -10.71 -2.86 10.30
CA ILE A 48 -11.67 -2.48 9.26
C ILE A 48 -12.68 -1.46 9.77
N TYR A 49 -13.10 -1.60 11.03
CA TYR A 49 -14.19 -0.83 11.62
C TYR A 49 -13.77 -0.13 12.88
N SER A 50 -14.33 1.06 13.08
CA SER A 50 -14.28 1.82 14.32
C SER A 50 -15.61 2.52 14.55
N GLU A 51 -15.95 2.75 15.82
CA GLU A 51 -17.24 3.31 16.21
C GLU A 51 -17.08 4.65 16.95
N TYR A 52 -17.95 5.61 16.63
CA TYR A 52 -18.06 6.88 17.36
C TYR A 52 -18.48 6.63 18.84
N PRO A 53 -18.06 7.45 19.82
CA PRO A 53 -17.31 8.72 19.71
C PRO A 53 -15.80 8.62 19.75
N ASP A 54 -15.26 7.54 20.30
CA ASP A 54 -13.83 7.39 20.55
C ASP A 54 -13.09 6.76 19.37
N TYR A 55 -13.82 6.31 18.33
CA TYR A 55 -13.28 5.63 17.16
C TYR A 55 -12.41 4.42 17.55
N ARG A 56 -12.76 3.76 18.66
CA ARG A 56 -12.15 2.46 19.00
C ARG A 56 -12.55 1.45 17.94
N TRP A 57 -11.60 0.60 17.57
CA TRP A 57 -11.89 -0.41 16.56
C TRP A 57 -12.85 -1.48 17.10
N VAL A 58 -13.63 -2.07 16.19
CA VAL A 58 -14.55 -3.17 16.47
C VAL A 58 -14.38 -4.30 15.46
N LYS A 59 -14.71 -5.52 15.86
CA LYS A 59 -14.73 -6.67 14.95
C LYS A 59 -16.06 -6.76 14.22
N ASP A 60 -16.02 -7.27 13.00
CA ASP A 60 -17.20 -7.82 12.34
C ASP A 60 -17.28 -9.34 12.63
N PRO A 61 -18.41 -9.88 13.13
CA PRO A 61 -18.52 -11.30 13.46
C PRO A 61 -18.32 -12.25 12.28
N SER A 62 -18.67 -11.85 11.06
CA SER A 62 -18.59 -12.68 9.86
C SER A 62 -17.30 -12.49 9.08
N ARG A 63 -16.73 -11.28 9.09
CA ARG A 63 -15.51 -10.93 8.37
C ARG A 63 -14.27 -11.06 9.24
N GLY A 64 -14.32 -10.55 10.47
CA GLY A 64 -13.19 -10.53 11.39
C GLY A 64 -12.70 -9.11 11.68
N VAL A 65 -11.39 -8.94 11.81
CA VAL A 65 -10.77 -7.70 12.35
C VAL A 65 -10.01 -6.88 11.32
N SER A 66 -9.41 -7.51 10.31
CA SER A 66 -8.56 -6.85 9.30
C SER A 66 -8.81 -7.46 7.93
N ALA A 67 -8.60 -6.67 6.87
CA ALA A 67 -8.79 -7.05 5.48
C ALA A 67 -7.55 -6.74 4.63
N ILE A 68 -7.30 -7.55 3.60
CA ILE A 68 -6.27 -7.25 2.60
C ILE A 68 -6.50 -5.91 1.94
N ASP A 69 -7.75 -5.58 1.63
CA ASP A 69 -8.04 -4.33 0.95
C ASP A 69 -7.55 -3.08 1.74
N ASP A 70 -7.82 -3.04 3.04
CA ASP A 70 -7.39 -1.94 3.90
C ASP A 70 -5.87 -1.99 4.13
N VAL A 71 -5.33 -3.17 4.40
CA VAL A 71 -3.89 -3.37 4.60
C VAL A 71 -3.09 -2.99 3.34
N ALA A 72 -3.54 -3.37 2.14
CA ALA A 72 -2.88 -3.04 0.89
C ALA A 72 -2.79 -1.52 0.66
N ARG A 73 -3.87 -0.79 0.96
CA ARG A 73 -3.85 0.68 0.88
C ARG A 73 -2.92 1.29 1.92
N ALA A 74 -2.87 0.74 3.12
CA ALA A 74 -1.95 1.18 4.17
C ALA A 74 -0.48 0.93 3.80
N VAL A 75 -0.14 -0.21 3.17
CA VAL A 75 1.20 -0.46 2.64
C VAL A 75 1.61 0.65 1.69
N VAL A 76 0.76 1.00 0.71
CA VAL A 76 1.08 2.06 -0.25
C VAL A 76 1.22 3.41 0.43
N PHE A 77 0.37 3.71 1.42
CA PHE A 77 0.46 4.94 2.20
C PHE A 77 1.79 5.03 2.96
N TYR A 78 2.08 4.07 3.84
CA TYR A 78 3.28 4.10 4.68
C TYR A 78 4.56 3.98 3.87
N GLN A 79 4.55 3.25 2.76
CA GLN A 79 5.75 3.17 1.90
C GLN A 79 6.05 4.52 1.24
N ARG A 80 5.02 5.28 0.83
CA ARG A 80 5.20 6.64 0.31
C ARG A 80 5.63 7.62 1.40
N GLN A 81 5.11 7.48 2.62
CA GLN A 81 5.59 8.26 3.76
C GLN A 81 7.08 8.00 3.99
N TYR A 82 7.48 6.73 4.12
CA TYR A 82 8.88 6.33 4.26
C TYR A 82 9.76 6.87 3.14
N GLN A 83 9.32 6.79 1.87
CA GLN A 83 10.06 7.35 0.75
C GLN A 83 10.21 8.88 0.83
N SER A 84 9.25 9.58 1.43
CA SER A 84 9.28 11.03 1.58
C SER A 84 10.11 11.50 2.78
N ASN A 85 10.11 10.76 3.88
CA ASN A 85 10.62 11.24 5.17
C ASN A 85 11.70 10.34 5.81
N GLY A 86 11.95 9.14 5.28
CA GLY A 86 12.90 8.17 5.82
C GLY A 86 12.50 7.54 7.17
N SER A 87 11.25 7.68 7.60
CA SER A 87 10.75 7.25 8.90
C SER A 87 10.90 5.74 9.12
N ALA A 88 11.76 5.35 10.07
CA ALA A 88 11.92 3.95 10.45
C ALA A 88 10.61 3.32 10.93
N ALA A 89 9.74 4.08 11.61
CA ALA A 89 8.44 3.61 12.05
C ALA A 89 7.52 3.26 10.85
N ASP A 90 7.53 4.07 9.79
CA ASP A 90 6.75 3.79 8.59
C ASP A 90 7.31 2.56 7.85
N LEU A 91 8.63 2.40 7.80
CA LEU A 91 9.26 1.21 7.23
C LEU A 91 8.86 -0.08 7.97
N GLU A 92 8.82 -0.05 9.29
CA GLU A 92 8.40 -1.21 10.11
C GLU A 92 6.91 -1.53 9.91
N LYS A 93 6.06 -0.52 9.76
CA LYS A 93 4.65 -0.70 9.35
C LYS A 93 4.58 -1.36 7.97
N VAL A 94 5.33 -0.88 6.98
CA VAL A 94 5.36 -1.48 5.63
C VAL A 94 5.74 -2.96 5.68
N LYS A 95 6.83 -3.32 6.37
CA LYS A 95 7.29 -4.71 6.45
C LYS A 95 6.24 -5.62 7.10
N SER A 96 5.66 -5.19 8.22
CA SER A 96 4.67 -5.97 8.96
C SER A 96 3.33 -6.11 8.19
N LEU A 97 2.88 -5.05 7.52
CA LEU A 97 1.69 -5.07 6.66
C LEU A 97 1.90 -5.91 5.39
N VAL A 98 3.09 -5.88 4.80
CA VAL A 98 3.45 -6.79 3.70
C VAL A 98 3.40 -8.24 4.19
N GLN A 99 3.96 -8.55 5.37
CA GLN A 99 3.88 -9.89 5.94
C GLN A 99 2.43 -10.35 6.14
N PHE A 100 1.51 -9.47 6.53
CA PHE A 100 0.07 -9.77 6.57
C PHE A 100 -0.47 -10.20 5.20
N ILE A 101 -0.18 -9.43 4.15
CA ILE A 101 -0.62 -9.78 2.77
C ILE A 101 -0.06 -11.15 2.38
N LEU A 102 1.23 -11.40 2.64
CA LEU A 102 1.86 -12.68 2.30
C LEU A 102 1.31 -13.85 3.13
N HIS A 103 0.90 -13.61 4.38
CA HIS A 103 0.26 -14.61 5.26
C HIS A 103 -1.11 -15.05 4.75
N GLN A 104 -1.89 -14.12 4.20
CA GLN A 104 -3.21 -14.40 3.63
C GLN A 104 -3.18 -15.10 2.26
N ARG A 105 -1.98 -15.31 1.69
CA ARG A 105 -1.81 -15.92 0.36
C ARG A 105 -2.10 -17.41 0.39
N ALA A 106 -2.95 -17.86 -0.53
CA ALA A 106 -3.25 -19.27 -0.75
C ALA A 106 -2.20 -19.94 -1.65
N ASP A 107 -2.26 -21.27 -1.75
CA ASP A 107 -1.34 -22.06 -2.58
C ASP A 107 -1.45 -21.73 -4.07
N ASN A 108 -2.62 -21.27 -4.51
CA ASN A 108 -2.83 -20.82 -5.88
C ASN A 108 -2.19 -19.43 -6.17
N GLY A 109 -1.64 -18.79 -5.15
CA GLY A 109 -0.99 -17.48 -5.20
C GLY A 109 -1.94 -16.30 -5.01
N TYR A 110 -3.25 -16.48 -5.11
CA TYR A 110 -4.25 -15.45 -4.78
C TYR A 110 -4.43 -15.35 -3.26
N PHE A 111 -5.32 -14.47 -2.82
CA PHE A 111 -5.37 -14.10 -1.41
C PHE A 111 -6.77 -14.19 -0.81
N TYR A 112 -6.85 -14.71 0.41
CA TYR A 112 -8.05 -14.57 1.25
C TYR A 112 -8.13 -13.14 1.78
N ASN A 113 -9.34 -12.58 1.88
CA ASN A 113 -9.46 -11.16 2.21
C ASN A 113 -9.32 -10.89 3.70
N PHE A 114 -10.00 -11.65 4.57
CA PHE A 114 -10.12 -11.30 5.99
C PHE A 114 -9.37 -12.24 6.93
N ILE A 115 -9.09 -11.73 8.14
CA ILE A 115 -8.55 -12.49 9.27
C ILE A 115 -9.49 -12.35 10.49
N TYR A 116 -9.67 -13.43 11.25
CA TYR A 116 -10.45 -13.43 12.48
C TYR A 116 -9.63 -12.91 13.69
N PRO A 117 -10.29 -12.57 14.82
CA PRO A 117 -9.60 -12.11 16.03
C PRO A 117 -8.60 -13.12 16.63
N ASP A 118 -8.77 -14.40 16.37
CA ASP A 118 -7.84 -15.47 16.76
C ASP A 118 -6.65 -15.61 15.79
N HIS A 119 -6.54 -14.68 14.84
CA HIS A 119 -5.53 -14.64 13.77
C HIS A 119 -5.63 -15.79 12.76
N SER A 120 -6.72 -16.53 12.75
CA SER A 120 -7.00 -17.49 11.67
C SER A 120 -7.50 -16.78 10.42
N ILE A 121 -7.07 -17.27 9.26
CA ILE A 121 -7.52 -16.75 7.96
C ILE A 121 -9.00 -17.07 7.79
N ASN A 122 -9.80 -16.07 7.48
CA ASN A 122 -11.20 -16.28 7.15
C ASN A 122 -11.32 -16.87 5.74
N LYS A 123 -11.69 -18.14 5.65
CA LYS A 123 -11.92 -18.87 4.39
C LYS A 123 -13.39 -19.16 4.11
N THR A 124 -14.29 -18.70 4.98
CA THR A 124 -15.71 -19.07 4.96
C THR A 124 -16.61 -17.92 4.53
N TYR A 125 -16.19 -16.67 4.71
CA TYR A 125 -16.96 -15.52 4.28
C TYR A 125 -16.98 -15.41 2.75
N LYS A 126 -18.16 -15.09 2.20
CA LYS A 126 -18.42 -15.08 0.74
C LYS A 126 -17.50 -14.19 -0.09
N THR A 127 -16.92 -13.14 0.50
CA THR A 127 -15.91 -12.28 -0.15
C THR A 127 -14.51 -12.43 0.47
N SER A 128 -14.22 -13.61 1.00
CA SER A 128 -12.90 -14.02 1.46
C SER A 128 -12.50 -15.28 0.72
N VAL A 129 -12.24 -15.12 -0.58
CA VAL A 129 -11.97 -16.19 -1.52
C VAL A 129 -10.67 -15.86 -2.26
N ALA A 130 -9.77 -16.84 -2.37
CA ALA A 130 -8.49 -16.69 -3.06
C ALA A 130 -8.65 -16.84 -4.58
N GLU A 131 -9.12 -15.79 -5.24
CA GLU A 131 -9.44 -15.76 -6.67
C GLU A 131 -8.99 -14.41 -7.31
N PRO A 132 -8.98 -14.27 -8.65
CA PRO A 132 -8.51 -13.06 -9.35
C PRO A 132 -9.54 -11.91 -9.30
N ASN A 133 -9.75 -11.36 -8.10
CA ASN A 133 -10.70 -10.28 -7.85
C ASN A 133 -10.02 -9.03 -7.28
N TRP A 134 -10.84 -8.08 -6.87
CA TRP A 134 -10.41 -6.74 -6.53
C TRP A 134 -9.43 -6.67 -5.33
N TRP A 135 -9.59 -7.47 -4.27
CA TRP A 135 -8.62 -7.47 -3.15
C TRP A 135 -7.31 -8.15 -3.54
N THR A 136 -7.37 -9.20 -4.36
CA THR A 136 -6.17 -9.82 -4.94
C THR A 136 -5.37 -8.82 -5.77
N TRP A 137 -6.02 -7.99 -6.59
CA TRP A 137 -5.33 -6.97 -7.38
C TRP A 137 -4.73 -5.87 -6.52
N ARG A 138 -5.39 -5.49 -5.41
CA ARG A 138 -4.83 -4.53 -4.45
C ARG A 138 -3.65 -5.09 -3.68
N ALA A 139 -3.69 -6.36 -3.27
CA ALA A 139 -2.54 -7.04 -2.70
C ALA A 139 -1.34 -6.97 -3.65
N LEU A 140 -1.55 -7.31 -4.93
CA LEU A 140 -0.49 -7.24 -5.93
C LEU A 140 0.08 -5.85 -6.14
N TRP A 141 -0.79 -4.85 -6.21
CA TRP A 141 -0.37 -3.46 -6.29
C TRP A 141 0.51 -3.09 -5.09
N ALA A 142 0.06 -3.38 -3.86
CA ALA A 142 0.81 -3.10 -2.64
C ALA A 142 2.18 -3.81 -2.61
N LEU A 143 2.23 -5.09 -2.97
CA LEU A 143 3.48 -5.86 -3.03
C LEU A 143 4.45 -5.29 -4.06
N THR A 144 3.94 -4.82 -5.21
CA THR A 144 4.75 -4.23 -6.28
C THR A 144 5.26 -2.84 -5.89
N GLU A 145 4.44 -2.01 -5.25
CA GLU A 145 4.82 -0.68 -4.75
C GLU A 145 5.86 -0.77 -3.64
N ALA A 146 5.74 -1.75 -2.73
CA ALA A 146 6.68 -1.94 -1.64
C ALA A 146 8.01 -2.58 -2.09
N TYR A 147 8.02 -3.31 -3.21
CA TYR A 147 9.19 -4.09 -3.64
C TYR A 147 10.49 -3.30 -3.75
N PRO A 148 10.56 -2.11 -4.40
CA PRO A 148 11.82 -1.35 -4.51
C PRO A 148 12.38 -0.92 -3.15
N THR A 149 11.50 -0.62 -2.18
CA THR A 149 11.87 -0.29 -0.81
C THR A 149 12.41 -1.55 -0.11
N LEU A 150 11.67 -2.66 -0.17
CA LEU A 150 12.05 -3.91 0.46
C LEU A 150 13.32 -4.51 -0.13
N ALA A 151 13.56 -4.42 -1.44
CA ALA A 151 14.78 -4.92 -2.07
C ALA A 151 16.05 -4.28 -1.47
N LYS A 152 15.94 -3.04 -0.96
CA LYS A 152 17.03 -2.31 -0.32
C LYS A 152 17.13 -2.56 1.19
N THR A 153 16.00 -2.77 1.86
CA THR A 153 15.93 -2.80 3.33
C THR A 153 15.71 -4.18 3.94
N ASP A 154 15.16 -5.12 3.16
CA ASP A 154 14.84 -6.50 3.55
C ASP A 154 14.73 -7.41 2.30
N ALA A 155 15.88 -7.85 1.80
CA ALA A 155 15.96 -8.69 0.61
C ALA A 155 15.21 -10.03 0.77
N THR A 156 15.08 -10.55 1.99
CA THR A 156 14.36 -11.79 2.27
C THR A 156 12.86 -11.60 2.05
N LEU A 157 12.29 -10.52 2.59
CA LEU A 157 10.88 -10.20 2.39
C LEU A 157 10.58 -9.82 0.93
N ALA A 158 11.48 -9.09 0.28
CA ALA A 158 11.36 -8.76 -1.15
C ALA A 158 11.24 -10.00 -2.04
N LYS A 159 12.07 -11.03 -1.80
CA LYS A 159 12.00 -12.31 -2.52
C LYS A 159 10.63 -12.99 -2.37
N LYS A 160 10.01 -12.91 -1.19
CA LYS A 160 8.67 -13.49 -0.95
C LYS A 160 7.56 -12.76 -1.73
N CYS A 161 7.73 -11.47 -2.00
CA CYS A 161 6.78 -10.68 -2.78
C CYS A 161 6.73 -11.14 -4.25
N MET A 162 7.86 -11.60 -4.80
CA MET A 162 8.01 -12.01 -6.20
C MET A 162 7.64 -13.48 -6.48
N LYS A 163 7.25 -14.26 -5.46
CA LYS A 163 6.85 -15.66 -5.67
C LYS A 163 5.62 -15.71 -6.60
N PRO A 164 5.70 -16.41 -7.75
CA PRO A 164 4.66 -16.37 -8.78
C PRO A 164 3.37 -17.07 -8.33
N PHE A 165 2.27 -16.71 -8.98
CA PHE A 165 0.98 -17.40 -8.88
C PHE A 165 1.03 -18.81 -9.48
N SER A 166 0.18 -19.71 -8.98
CA SER A 166 0.01 -21.05 -9.53
C SER A 166 -1.49 -21.37 -9.72
N PRO A 167 -2.00 -21.46 -10.96
CA PRO A 167 -1.30 -21.18 -12.21
C PRO A 167 -1.00 -19.69 -12.38
N PRO A 168 0.05 -19.32 -13.16
CA PRO A 168 0.32 -17.93 -13.49
C PRO A 168 -0.92 -17.30 -14.16
N PRO A 169 -1.14 -15.97 -14.04
CA PRO A 169 -2.30 -15.27 -14.61
C PRO A 169 -2.32 -15.23 -16.16
N MET A 170 -1.72 -16.23 -16.82
CA MET A 170 -1.60 -16.40 -18.27
C MET A 170 -2.94 -16.43 -19.02
N SER A 171 -4.08 -16.61 -18.35
CA SER A 171 -5.39 -16.42 -18.99
C SER A 171 -5.76 -14.95 -19.22
N PHE A 172 -5.15 -14.00 -18.50
CA PHE A 172 -5.45 -12.56 -18.60
C PHE A 172 -4.54 -11.84 -19.60
N ILE A 173 -3.25 -12.23 -19.68
CA ILE A 173 -2.28 -11.63 -20.63
C ILE A 173 -2.66 -11.94 -22.08
N LYS A 174 -3.25 -13.12 -22.35
CA LYS A 174 -3.70 -13.47 -23.71
C LYS A 174 -4.85 -12.59 -24.19
N THR A 175 -5.71 -12.12 -23.27
CA THR A 175 -6.85 -11.23 -23.56
C THR A 175 -6.42 -9.77 -23.75
N LEU A 176 -5.39 -9.31 -23.01
CA LEU A 176 -4.84 -7.96 -23.17
C LEU A 176 -3.92 -7.82 -24.39
N THR A 177 -3.34 -8.92 -24.87
CA THR A 177 -2.52 -8.93 -26.10
C THR A 177 -3.33 -9.25 -27.36
N SER A 178 -4.46 -9.96 -27.26
CA SER A 178 -5.35 -10.24 -28.40
C SER A 178 -6.30 -9.11 -28.76
N SER A 179 -6.51 -8.13 -27.88
CA SER A 179 -7.45 -7.01 -28.07
C SER A 179 -6.82 -5.72 -28.60
N ARG A 180 -5.52 -5.72 -28.92
CA ARG A 180 -4.93 -4.63 -29.71
C ARG A 180 -5.18 -4.93 -31.19
N PRO A 181 -6.07 -4.20 -31.90
CA PRO A 181 -6.13 -4.33 -33.35
C PRO A 181 -4.75 -3.97 -33.91
N ALA A 182 -4.19 -4.88 -34.73
CA ALA A 182 -2.94 -4.64 -35.42
C ALA A 182 -3.08 -3.39 -36.28
N VAL A 183 -2.43 -2.29 -35.89
CA VAL A 183 -2.23 -1.15 -36.78
C VAL A 183 -1.30 -1.65 -37.88
N LYS A 184 -1.87 -2.00 -39.03
CA LYS A 184 -1.11 -2.24 -40.26
C LYS A 184 -0.34 -0.95 -40.56
N LYS A 185 0.99 -0.98 -40.38
CA LYS A 185 1.87 0.05 -40.92
C LYS A 185 1.88 -0.08 -42.45
N THR A 186 0.92 0.57 -43.10
CA THR A 186 1.10 0.94 -44.51
C THR A 186 1.91 2.22 -44.51
N VAL A 187 3.21 2.10 -44.75
CA VAL A 187 4.03 3.24 -45.14
C VAL A 187 3.86 3.42 -46.64
N SER A 188 3.05 4.38 -47.05
CA SER A 188 3.27 5.09 -48.31
C SER A 188 3.16 6.60 -48.06
N ARG A 189 4.15 7.30 -48.59
CA ARG A 189 4.48 8.69 -48.33
C ARG A 189 3.67 9.56 -49.29
N SER A 190 2.88 10.49 -48.76
CA SER A 190 2.41 11.67 -49.49
C SER A 190 2.10 12.78 -48.49
N LEU A 191 2.90 13.84 -48.53
CA LEU A 191 2.77 15.04 -47.72
C LEU A 191 1.65 15.91 -48.30
N SER A 192 0.50 15.96 -47.64
CA SER A 192 -0.46 17.08 -47.78
C SER A 192 -1.64 16.88 -46.82
N GLY A 193 -1.74 17.76 -45.82
CA GLY A 193 -3.01 18.02 -45.12
C GLY A 193 -3.22 17.27 -43.81
N TYR A 194 -2.75 17.84 -42.70
CA TYR A 194 -3.33 17.53 -41.38
C TYR A 194 -3.59 18.85 -40.63
N ARG A 195 -4.86 19.29 -40.64
CA ARG A 195 -5.35 20.33 -39.72
C ARG A 195 -5.42 19.72 -38.32
N ARG A 196 -4.84 20.40 -37.32
CA ARG A 196 -4.98 20.04 -35.90
C ARG A 196 -6.44 20.20 -35.45
N PRO A 197 -7.05 19.19 -34.81
CA PRO A 197 -8.26 19.42 -34.02
C PRO A 197 -7.90 20.15 -32.72
N GLN A 198 -8.65 21.21 -32.42
CA GLN A 198 -8.54 22.01 -31.21
C GLN A 198 -8.95 21.24 -29.96
N ALA A 199 -8.39 21.67 -28.83
CA ALA A 199 -8.58 21.15 -27.48
C ALA A 199 -10.06 20.99 -27.08
N ILE A 200 -10.39 19.85 -26.48
CA ILE A 200 -11.66 19.67 -25.77
C ILE A 200 -11.47 20.18 -24.33
N ARG A 201 -12.26 21.20 -24.00
CA ARG A 201 -12.37 21.86 -22.70
C ARG A 201 -13.04 20.95 -21.65
N ARG A 202 -12.69 21.24 -20.39
CA ARG A 202 -13.32 20.83 -19.13
C ARG A 202 -14.86 20.78 -19.19
N ALA A 203 -15.44 19.84 -18.46
CA ALA A 203 -16.74 20.01 -17.82
C ALA A 203 -16.70 19.37 -16.42
N TYR A 204 -16.84 20.23 -15.41
CA TYR A 204 -17.31 19.87 -14.08
C TYR A 204 -18.84 19.79 -14.14
N CYS A 205 -19.41 18.78 -13.48
CA CYS A 205 -20.71 18.83 -12.80
C CYS A 205 -20.50 18.22 -11.41
#